data_AF-B2AE21-F1
#
_entry.id   AF-B2AE21-F1
#
_cell.length_a   1.000
_cell.length_b   1.000
_cell.length_c   1.000
_cell.angle_alpha   90.00
_cell.angle_beta   90.00
_cell.angle_gamma   90.00
#
_symmetry.space_group_name_H-M   'P 1'
#
loop_
_entity.id
_entity.type
_entity.pdbx_description
1 polymer ?
#
loop_
_entity_poly.entity_id
_entity_poly.type
_entity_poly.pdbx_seq_one_letter_code
_entity_poly.pdbx_strand_id
1 'polypeptide(L)'
;MSDEDRPSSSSSKRASLLRLKSKVKEVKQVVMSSQLPQTHYKKEVTRPTRLTGLFPNTTNPVVFSAPMLGTANGRLAAEVSKAGGFGFIPAGYNFNPKSGPDHLGQLGEELKIARKVLDLEQATLTAVPVGVGFILCHESARTHFIERAIPVLQEYSPQAVWLFAPRVEDVEGGVVRGIIDVLHDNGFVVFY
;
A
#
# COMPACT_ATOMS: atom_id res chain seq x y z
N MET A 1 8.58 -78.05 -10.26
CA MET A 1 7.20 -77.66 -9.96
C MET A 1 7.26 -76.79 -8.73
N SER A 2 6.86 -75.54 -8.68
CA SER A 2 6.33 -74.53 -9.60
C SER A 2 6.40 -73.22 -8.78
N ASP A 3 6.40 -72.05 -9.42
CA ASP A 3 6.08 -70.71 -8.89
C ASP A 3 7.07 -69.69 -9.47
N GLU A 4 6.70 -68.51 -9.95
CA GLU A 4 5.47 -67.96 -10.53
C GLU A 4 5.94 -66.62 -11.13
N ASP A 5 5.27 -66.18 -12.18
CA ASP A 5 5.24 -64.84 -12.77
C ASP A 5 6.11 -63.72 -12.15
N ARG A 6 7.16 -63.32 -12.89
CA ARG A 6 7.74 -61.97 -12.77
C ARG A 6 7.43 -61.18 -14.03
N PRO A 7 6.48 -60.23 -14.02
CA PRO A 7 6.17 -59.43 -15.20
C PRO A 7 7.41 -58.64 -15.61
N SER A 8 7.82 -58.79 -16.89
CA SER A 8 9.05 -58.19 -17.40
C SER A 8 9.04 -56.67 -17.20
N SER A 9 10.09 -56.15 -16.54
CA SER A 9 10.16 -54.75 -16.09
C SER A 9 10.12 -53.72 -17.24
N SER A 10 10.24 -54.19 -18.49
CA SER A 10 10.12 -53.41 -19.72
C SER A 10 8.67 -53.01 -20.03
N SER A 11 7.69 -53.89 -19.80
CA SER A 11 6.27 -53.64 -20.09
C SER A 11 5.66 -52.60 -19.13
N SER A 12 5.98 -52.71 -17.84
CA SER A 12 5.52 -51.78 -16.80
C SER A 12 6.06 -50.36 -16.98
N LYS A 13 7.35 -50.22 -17.36
CA LYS A 13 7.96 -48.90 -17.65
C LYS A 13 7.32 -48.24 -18.87
N ARG A 14 7.00 -49.02 -19.91
CA ARG A 14 6.38 -48.51 -21.15
C ARG A 14 4.94 -48.04 -20.90
N ALA A 15 4.17 -48.79 -20.11
CA ALA A 15 2.82 -48.40 -19.69
C ALA A 15 2.83 -47.12 -18.81
N SER A 16 3.79 -47.00 -17.89
CA SER A 16 3.93 -45.82 -17.03
C SER A 16 4.32 -44.56 -17.84
N LEU A 17 5.21 -44.72 -18.83
CA LEU A 17 5.61 -43.63 -19.73
C LEU A 17 4.46 -43.17 -20.65
N LEU A 18 3.64 -44.11 -21.14
CA LEU A 18 2.44 -43.79 -21.91
C LEU A 18 1.41 -43.03 -21.08
N ARG A 19 1.21 -43.45 -19.82
CA ARG A 19 0.30 -42.77 -18.89
C ARG A 19 0.80 -41.36 -18.54
N LEU A 20 2.11 -41.18 -18.35
CA LEU A 20 2.70 -39.86 -18.11
C LEU A 20 2.55 -38.94 -19.33
N LYS A 21 2.79 -39.46 -20.55
CA LYS A 21 2.58 -38.70 -21.79
C LYS A 21 1.11 -38.29 -21.98
N SER A 22 0.16 -39.15 -21.62
CA SER A 22 -1.27 -38.84 -21.68
C SER A 22 -1.65 -37.71 -20.71
N LYS A 23 -1.19 -37.77 -19.45
CA LYS A 23 -1.42 -36.71 -18.46
C LYS A 23 -0.79 -35.38 -18.86
N VAL A 24 0.42 -35.41 -19.42
CA VAL A 24 1.08 -34.18 -19.92
C VAL A 24 0.29 -33.57 -21.08
N LYS A 25 -0.28 -34.40 -21.97
CA LYS A 25 -1.13 -33.93 -23.07
C LYS A 25 -2.43 -33.32 -22.55
N GLU A 26 -3.05 -33.95 -21.55
CA GLU A 26 -4.27 -33.47 -20.89
C GLU A 26 -4.04 -32.15 -20.15
N VAL A 27 -2.94 -32.02 -19.39
CA VAL A 27 -2.55 -30.77 -18.73
C VAL A 27 -2.27 -29.67 -19.75
N LYS A 28 -1.58 -29.97 -20.86
CA LYS A 28 -1.37 -28.98 -21.93
C LYS A 28 -2.70 -28.58 -22.57
N GLN A 29 -3.63 -29.50 -22.77
CA GLN A 29 -4.94 -29.20 -23.33
C GLN A 29 -5.76 -28.32 -22.39
N VAL A 30 -5.73 -28.59 -21.09
CA VAL A 30 -6.39 -27.78 -20.06
C VAL A 30 -5.76 -26.39 -19.98
N VAL A 31 -4.42 -26.29 -20.01
CA VAL A 31 -3.71 -25.00 -20.02
C VAL A 31 -3.97 -24.19 -21.30
N MET A 32 -4.14 -24.86 -22.44
CA MET A 32 -4.48 -24.21 -23.71
C MET A 32 -5.97 -23.85 -23.82
N SER A 33 -6.87 -24.58 -23.15
CA SER A 33 -8.30 -24.26 -23.10
C SER A 33 -8.68 -23.32 -21.95
N SER A 34 -7.80 -23.15 -20.95
CA SER A 34 -7.97 -22.24 -19.81
C SER A 34 -7.49 -20.82 -20.09
N GLN A 35 -7.44 -20.39 -21.35
CA GLN A 35 -7.39 -18.96 -21.64
C GLN A 35 -8.69 -18.37 -21.11
N LEU A 36 -8.63 -17.85 -19.89
CA LEU A 36 -9.62 -16.93 -19.36
C LEU A 36 -9.94 -15.93 -20.47
N PRO A 37 -11.22 -15.67 -20.76
CA PRO A 37 -11.58 -14.74 -21.82
C PRO A 37 -10.79 -13.46 -21.59
N GLN A 38 -9.87 -13.16 -22.51
CA GLN A 38 -9.23 -11.86 -22.60
C GLN A 38 -10.35 -10.90 -22.97
N THR A 39 -11.14 -10.49 -21.98
CA THR A 39 -12.02 -9.36 -22.12
C THR A 39 -11.11 -8.24 -22.60
N HIS A 40 -11.36 -7.75 -23.81
CA HIS A 40 -10.73 -6.54 -24.29
C HIS A 40 -11.03 -5.45 -23.27
N TYR A 41 -10.14 -5.26 -22.30
CA TYR A 41 -10.17 -4.14 -21.39
C TYR A 41 -9.78 -2.97 -22.28
N LYS A 42 -10.79 -2.39 -22.93
CA LYS A 42 -10.66 -1.15 -23.67
C LYS A 42 -10.10 -0.19 -22.64
N LYS A 43 -8.84 0.24 -22.80
CA LYS A 43 -8.31 1.39 -22.06
C LYS A 43 -9.22 2.54 -22.43
N GLU A 44 -10.27 2.77 -21.65
CA GLU A 44 -11.04 4.00 -21.77
C GLU A 44 -10.04 5.13 -21.55
N VAL A 45 -10.02 6.07 -22.48
CA VAL A 45 -9.34 7.35 -22.29
C VAL A 45 -10.17 8.09 -21.24
N THR A 46 -9.96 7.75 -19.97
CA THR A 46 -10.68 8.33 -18.85
C THR A 46 -10.25 9.78 -18.73
N ARG A 47 -11.21 10.70 -18.83
CA ARG A 47 -10.99 12.12 -18.61
C ARG A 47 -10.37 12.33 -17.22
N PRO A 48 -9.39 13.23 -17.06
CA PRO A 48 -8.85 13.53 -15.74
C PRO A 48 -9.96 14.01 -14.80
N THR A 49 -10.05 13.39 -13.64
CA THR A 49 -10.92 13.79 -12.54
C THR A 49 -10.20 14.79 -11.63
N ARG A 50 -10.94 15.47 -10.74
CA ARG A 50 -10.31 16.32 -9.71
C ARG A 50 -9.28 15.55 -8.88
N LEU A 51 -9.57 14.28 -8.56
CA LEU A 51 -8.66 13.43 -7.78
C LEU A 51 -7.38 13.10 -8.55
N THR A 52 -7.46 12.75 -9.83
CA THR A 52 -6.24 12.53 -10.64
C THR A 52 -5.44 13.80 -10.87
N GLY A 53 -6.07 14.99 -10.76
CA GLY A 53 -5.36 16.26 -10.77
C GLY A 53 -4.56 16.51 -9.50
N LEU A 54 -5.07 16.10 -8.34
CA LEU A 54 -4.36 16.16 -7.06
C LEU A 54 -3.29 15.06 -6.94
N PHE A 55 -3.54 13.90 -7.53
CA PHE A 55 -2.67 12.73 -7.44
C PHE A 55 -2.32 12.20 -8.84
N PRO A 56 -1.38 12.84 -9.55
CA PRO A 56 -1.10 12.54 -10.96
C PRO A 56 -0.52 11.14 -11.22
N ASN A 57 0.00 10.48 -10.18
CA ASN A 57 0.54 9.13 -10.26
C ASN A 57 -0.54 8.04 -10.16
N THR A 58 -1.82 8.42 -10.07
CA THR A 58 -2.94 7.49 -9.96
C THR A 58 -3.59 7.23 -11.31
N THR A 59 -4.22 6.07 -11.43
CA THR A 59 -5.02 5.65 -12.58
C THR A 59 -6.50 5.65 -12.21
N ASN A 60 -7.38 5.77 -13.20
CA ASN A 60 -8.82 5.71 -12.95
C ASN A 60 -9.33 4.26 -12.90
N PRO A 61 -10.25 3.93 -11.99
CA PRO A 61 -10.70 4.76 -10.86
C PRO A 61 -9.59 4.92 -9.81
N VAL A 62 -9.49 6.11 -9.19
CA VAL A 62 -8.50 6.35 -8.13
C VAL A 62 -8.85 5.50 -6.91
N VAL A 63 -7.95 4.59 -6.55
CA VAL A 63 -8.09 3.72 -5.38
C VAL A 63 -7.14 4.19 -4.29
N PHE A 64 -7.67 4.45 -3.09
CA PHE A 64 -6.89 4.77 -1.91
C PHE A 64 -6.77 3.55 -1.00
N SER A 65 -5.54 3.19 -0.61
CA SER A 65 -5.29 2.20 0.44
C SER A 65 -5.12 2.94 1.77
N ALA A 66 -6.12 2.81 2.65
CA ALA A 66 -6.21 3.57 3.90
C ALA A 66 -5.04 3.29 4.89
N PRO A 67 -4.74 4.25 5.79
CA PRO A 67 -3.71 4.10 6.83
C PRO A 67 -4.18 3.19 7.97
N MET A 68 -4.06 1.87 7.78
CA MET A 68 -4.46 0.87 8.77
C MET A 68 -3.31 0.53 9.71
N LEU A 69 -3.27 1.15 10.90
CA LEU A 69 -2.23 0.89 11.91
C LEU A 69 -2.15 -0.62 12.24
N GLY A 70 -0.94 -1.18 12.17
CA GLY A 70 -0.68 -2.62 12.38
C GLY A 70 -0.87 -3.50 11.13
N THR A 71 -1.37 -2.97 10.02
CA THR A 71 -1.55 -3.71 8.75
C THR A 71 -0.82 -3.03 7.58
N ALA A 72 -1.07 -1.74 7.39
CA ALA A 72 -0.40 -0.94 6.37
C ALA A 72 1.01 -0.53 6.83
N ASN A 73 1.92 -0.31 5.87
CA ASN A 73 3.30 0.11 6.07
C ASN A 73 3.84 0.79 4.81
N GLY A 74 5.07 1.30 4.87
CA GLY A 74 5.74 2.00 3.78
C GLY A 74 5.86 1.17 2.51
N ARG A 75 6.19 -0.13 2.64
CA ARG A 75 6.29 -1.03 1.49
C ARG A 75 4.93 -1.21 0.81
N LEU A 76 3.87 -1.50 1.56
CA LEU A 76 2.52 -1.67 1.01
C LEU A 76 2.05 -0.37 0.33
N ALA A 77 2.22 0.77 1.00
CA ALA A 77 1.80 2.06 0.44
C ALA A 77 2.51 2.35 -0.88
N ALA A 78 3.82 2.11 -0.94
CA ALA A 78 4.60 2.28 -2.16
C ALA A 78 4.19 1.33 -3.28
N GLU A 79 3.93 0.06 -3.00
CA GLU A 79 3.46 -0.90 -4.01
C GLU A 79 2.07 -0.57 -4.54
N VAL A 80 1.17 -0.04 -3.69
CA VAL A 80 -0.13 0.49 -4.14
C VAL A 80 0.07 1.66 -5.10
N SER A 81 0.99 2.57 -4.78
CA SER A 81 1.31 3.71 -5.66
C SER A 81 1.92 3.27 -7.00
N LYS A 82 2.80 2.26 -7.00
CA LYS A 82 3.32 1.65 -8.24
C LYS A 82 2.22 1.03 -9.10
N ALA A 83 1.21 0.44 -8.47
CA ALA A 83 0.07 -0.15 -9.16
C ALA A 83 -0.92 0.89 -9.74
N GLY A 84 -0.65 2.19 -9.56
CA GLY A 84 -1.54 3.27 -10.01
C GLY A 84 -2.67 3.59 -9.03
N GLY A 85 -2.59 3.11 -7.78
CA GLY A 85 -3.41 3.60 -6.67
C GLY A 85 -2.69 4.69 -5.88
N PHE A 86 -3.19 5.01 -4.69
CA PHE A 86 -2.53 5.90 -3.74
C PHE A 86 -2.51 5.25 -2.35
N GLY A 87 -1.31 4.90 -1.89
CA GLY A 87 -1.13 4.23 -0.60
C GLY A 87 -0.93 5.20 0.56
N PHE A 88 -1.48 4.87 1.74
CA PHE A 88 -1.21 5.59 2.98
C PHE A 88 -0.41 4.76 3.98
N ILE A 89 0.53 5.43 4.67
CA ILE A 89 1.32 4.88 5.78
C ILE A 89 0.68 5.30 7.11
N PRO A 90 0.43 4.38 8.06
CA PRO A 90 -0.10 4.77 9.36
C PRO A 90 0.99 5.38 10.23
N ALA A 91 0.80 6.63 10.65
CA ALA A 91 1.61 7.28 11.68
C ALA A 91 1.10 6.97 13.10
N GLY A 92 -0.12 6.43 13.22
CA GLY A 92 -0.77 6.08 14.48
C GLY A 92 -1.16 7.29 15.33
N TYR A 93 -1.12 7.17 16.67
CA TYR A 93 -1.88 8.06 17.56
C TYR A 93 -1.04 8.81 18.61
N ASN A 94 0.17 8.35 18.94
CA ASN A 94 0.93 8.93 20.03
C ASN A 94 2.01 9.89 19.53
N PHE A 95 1.92 11.15 19.98
CA PHE A 95 2.83 12.24 19.60
C PHE A 95 3.71 12.69 20.77
N ASN A 96 3.49 12.14 21.97
CA ASN A 96 4.27 12.50 23.14
C ASN A 96 5.61 11.73 23.14
N PRO A 97 6.76 12.41 23.12
CA PRO A 97 8.07 11.75 23.08
C PRO A 97 8.47 11.06 24.40
N LYS A 98 7.73 11.29 25.50
CA LYS A 98 8.07 10.79 26.84
C LYS A 98 7.24 9.58 27.27
N SER A 99 6.27 9.16 26.47
CA SER A 99 5.34 8.09 26.83
C SER A 99 5.04 7.24 25.61
N GLY A 100 4.88 5.93 25.80
CA GLY A 100 4.42 5.02 24.75
C GLY A 100 5.43 4.80 23.61
N PRO A 101 4.99 4.11 22.54
CA PRO A 101 5.82 3.84 21.37
C PRO A 101 6.14 5.11 20.56
N ASP A 102 7.35 5.18 20.01
CA ASP A 102 7.80 6.26 19.12
C ASP A 102 7.25 6.09 17.71
N HIS A 103 5.99 6.48 17.56
CA HIS A 103 5.25 6.42 16.30
C HIS A 103 5.86 7.29 15.19
N LEU A 104 6.41 8.45 15.54
CA LEU A 104 6.94 9.39 14.54
C LEU A 104 8.32 8.97 14.05
N GLY A 105 9.17 8.41 14.92
CA GLY A 105 10.40 7.76 14.50
C GLY A 105 10.12 6.58 13.55
N GLN A 106 9.14 5.74 13.90
CA GLN A 106 8.70 4.63 13.03
C GLN A 106 8.16 5.13 11.69
N LEU A 107 7.36 6.20 11.69
CA LEU A 107 6.87 6.83 10.45
C LEU A 107 8.01 7.26 9.53
N GLY A 108 9.07 7.88 10.08
CA GLY A 108 10.24 8.27 9.30
C GLY A 108 10.91 7.08 8.62
N GLU A 109 11.07 5.96 9.34
CA GLU A 109 11.63 4.73 8.75
C GLU A 109 10.74 4.13 7.66
N GLU A 110 9.42 4.11 7.86
CA GLU A 110 8.47 3.64 6.84
C GLU A 110 8.46 4.53 5.58
N LEU A 111 8.64 5.85 5.73
CA LEU A 111 8.77 6.77 4.60
C LEU A 111 10.08 6.57 3.83
N LYS A 112 11.19 6.25 4.51
CA LYS A 112 12.44 5.84 3.85
C LYS A 112 12.25 4.54 3.06
N ILE A 113 11.55 3.56 3.64
CA ILE A 113 11.21 2.31 2.96
C ILE A 113 10.37 2.60 1.71
N ALA A 114 9.34 3.45 1.82
CA ALA A 114 8.50 3.82 0.68
C ALA A 114 9.32 4.48 -0.43
N ARG A 115 10.20 5.42 -0.09
CA ARG A 115 11.14 6.05 -1.05
C ARG A 115 12.01 5.03 -1.76
N LYS A 116 12.59 4.09 -1.01
CA LYS A 116 13.41 3.02 -1.57
C LYS A 116 12.64 2.14 -2.53
N VAL A 117 11.42 1.73 -2.17
CA VAL A 117 10.58 0.93 -3.06
C VAL A 117 10.27 1.71 -4.33
N LEU A 118 10.04 3.01 -4.25
CA LEU A 118 9.71 3.87 -5.39
C LEU A 118 10.92 4.37 -6.20
N ASP A 119 12.12 3.90 -5.88
CA ASP A 119 13.38 4.33 -6.52
C ASP A 119 13.63 5.85 -6.39
N LEU A 120 13.19 6.46 -5.28
CA LEU A 120 13.29 7.90 -4.97
C LEU A 120 14.37 8.25 -3.94
N GLU A 121 15.28 7.34 -3.61
CA GLU A 121 16.32 7.57 -2.58
C GLU A 121 17.22 8.76 -2.91
N GLN A 122 17.56 8.93 -4.19
CA GLN A 122 18.39 10.05 -4.67
C GLN A 122 17.59 11.31 -5.01
N ALA A 123 16.26 11.20 -5.12
CA ALA A 123 15.35 12.28 -5.48
C ALA A 123 14.78 12.95 -4.22
N THR A 124 15.66 13.52 -3.39
CA THR A 124 15.31 14.05 -2.06
C THR A 124 14.30 15.20 -2.11
N LEU A 125 14.30 15.99 -3.19
CA LEU A 125 13.34 17.09 -3.40
C LEU A 125 12.01 16.65 -4.01
N THR A 126 11.88 15.39 -4.42
CA THR A 126 10.64 14.86 -5.01
C THR A 126 9.72 14.37 -3.90
N ALA A 127 8.50 14.89 -3.84
CA ALA A 127 7.49 14.40 -2.90
C ALA A 127 7.22 12.90 -3.12
N VAL A 128 7.14 12.14 -2.03
CA VAL A 128 6.88 10.70 -2.11
C VAL A 128 5.40 10.51 -2.47
N PRO A 129 5.05 9.75 -3.52
CA PRO A 129 3.66 9.52 -3.95
C PRO A 129 2.89 8.58 -3.04
N VAL A 130 2.92 8.85 -1.74
CA VAL A 130 2.16 8.19 -0.69
C VAL A 130 1.57 9.26 0.21
N GLY A 131 0.53 8.90 0.95
CA GLY A 131 0.02 9.70 2.05
C GLY A 131 0.43 9.12 3.40
N VAL A 132 0.13 9.86 4.45
CA VAL A 132 0.30 9.41 5.83
C VAL A 132 -0.98 9.63 6.63
N GLY A 133 -1.27 8.76 7.59
CA GLY A 133 -2.49 8.83 8.37
C GLY A 133 -2.27 8.91 9.87
N PHE A 134 -2.95 9.84 10.52
CA PHE A 134 -2.87 10.10 11.95
C PHE A 134 -4.20 9.85 12.63
N ILE A 135 -4.16 9.20 13.79
CA ILE A 135 -5.31 9.00 14.66
C ILE A 135 -5.25 10.06 15.76
N LEU A 136 -6.26 10.93 15.83
CA LEU A 136 -6.26 12.13 16.67
C LEU A 136 -6.99 11.93 18.01
N CYS A 137 -7.40 10.71 18.37
CA CYS A 137 -8.15 10.46 19.59
C CYS A 137 -7.30 10.51 20.87
N HIS A 138 -5.97 10.50 20.75
CA HIS A 138 -5.05 10.55 21.88
C HIS A 138 -4.79 11.98 22.33
N GLU A 139 -4.67 12.21 23.64
CA GLU A 139 -4.50 13.56 24.22
C GLU A 139 -3.29 14.33 23.68
N SER A 140 -2.23 13.62 23.28
CA SER A 140 -1.03 14.24 22.70
C SER A 140 -1.29 14.92 21.36
N ALA A 141 -2.40 14.64 20.67
CA ALA A 141 -2.74 15.32 19.41
C ALA A 141 -2.86 16.83 19.63
N ARG A 142 -3.52 17.24 20.71
CA ARG A 142 -3.68 18.65 21.07
C ARG A 142 -2.37 19.35 21.36
N THR A 143 -1.48 18.70 22.12
CA THR A 143 -0.29 19.36 22.67
C THR A 143 0.96 19.18 21.83
N HIS A 144 1.05 18.09 21.06
CA HIS A 144 2.31 17.67 20.42
C HIS A 144 2.21 17.46 18.90
N PHE A 145 1.03 17.42 18.30
CA PHE A 145 0.93 17.11 16.86
C PHE A 145 1.72 18.11 16.02
N ILE A 146 1.48 19.41 16.18
CA ILE A 146 2.10 20.44 15.34
C ILE A 146 3.61 20.43 15.49
N GLU A 147 4.12 20.44 16.73
CA GLU A 147 5.56 20.55 16.98
C GLU A 147 6.35 19.27 16.62
N ARG A 148 5.69 18.10 16.57
CA ARG A 148 6.35 16.80 16.36
C ARG A 148 6.10 16.20 14.99
N ALA A 149 4.86 16.23 14.51
CA ALA A 149 4.50 15.62 13.23
C ALA A 149 4.94 16.49 12.05
N ILE A 150 4.76 17.82 12.12
CA ILE A 150 5.09 18.71 11.00
C ILE A 150 6.57 18.59 10.57
N PRO A 151 7.58 18.58 11.47
CA PRO A 151 8.96 18.38 11.05
C PRO A 151 9.19 17.08 10.26
N VAL A 152 8.57 15.97 10.67
CA VAL A 152 8.66 14.69 9.96
C VAL A 152 8.00 14.79 8.59
N LEU A 153 6.82 15.43 8.49
CA LEU A 153 6.14 15.65 7.21
C LEU A 153 6.98 16.52 6.26
N GLN A 154 7.63 17.56 6.77
CA GLN A 154 8.51 18.43 5.98
C GLN A 154 9.76 17.68 5.50
N GLU A 155 10.37 16.87 6.37
CA GLU A 155 11.58 16.10 6.05
C GLU A 155 11.32 15.07 4.94
N TYR A 156 10.22 14.32 5.03
CA TYR A 156 9.95 13.21 4.13
C TYR A 156 9.00 13.56 2.97
N SER A 157 8.25 14.66 3.07
CA SER A 157 7.36 15.22 2.04
C SER A 157 6.40 14.18 1.42
N PRO A 158 5.50 13.56 2.21
CA PRO A 158 4.38 12.81 1.64
C PRO A 158 3.41 13.76 0.94
N GLN A 159 2.66 13.28 -0.05
CA GLN A 159 1.74 14.14 -0.82
C GLN A 159 0.45 14.51 -0.08
N ALA A 160 0.03 13.68 0.88
CA ALA A 160 -1.22 13.87 1.59
C ALA A 160 -1.17 13.42 3.04
N VAL A 161 -2.06 14.01 3.83
CA VAL A 161 -2.27 13.70 5.24
C VAL A 161 -3.73 13.34 5.49
N TRP A 162 -3.97 12.20 6.13
CA TRP A 162 -5.28 11.75 6.56
C TRP A 162 -5.40 11.90 8.07
N LEU A 163 -6.34 12.73 8.52
CA LEU A 163 -6.67 12.94 9.93
C LEU A 163 -7.90 12.12 10.30
N PHE A 164 -7.81 11.27 11.30
CA PHE A 164 -8.90 10.34 11.67
C PHE A 164 -9.22 10.39 13.16
N ALA A 165 -10.51 10.22 13.48
CA ALA A 165 -11.03 10.06 14.84
C ALA A 165 -10.51 11.10 15.86
N PRO A 166 -10.68 12.41 15.62
CA PRO A 166 -10.41 13.41 16.65
C PRO A 166 -11.38 13.26 17.83
N ARG A 167 -10.97 13.73 19.00
CA ARG A 167 -11.89 13.89 20.15
C ARG A 167 -12.85 15.05 19.86
N VAL A 168 -14.09 14.95 20.32
CA VAL A 168 -15.14 15.96 20.06
C VAL A 168 -14.70 17.35 20.57
N GLU A 169 -14.13 17.40 21.76
CA GLU A 169 -13.62 18.60 22.42
C GLU A 169 -12.40 19.23 21.71
N ASP A 170 -11.67 18.46 20.91
CA ASP A 170 -10.59 18.98 20.07
C ASP A 170 -11.15 19.58 18.77
N VAL A 171 -12.26 19.03 18.27
CA VAL A 171 -13.00 19.62 17.14
C VAL A 171 -13.66 20.92 17.56
N GLU A 172 -14.47 20.89 18.63
CA GLU A 172 -15.19 22.05 19.15
C GLU A 172 -14.24 23.14 19.67
N GLY A 173 -13.13 22.74 20.28
CA GLY A 173 -12.08 23.64 20.76
C GLY A 173 -11.20 24.24 19.66
N GLY A 174 -11.44 23.92 18.38
CA GLY A 174 -10.70 24.47 17.25
C GLY A 174 -9.29 23.91 17.05
N VAL A 175 -8.87 22.93 17.86
CA VAL A 175 -7.54 22.29 17.78
C VAL A 175 -7.35 21.62 16.42
N VAL A 176 -8.34 20.84 15.99
CA VAL A 176 -8.26 20.12 14.71
C VAL A 176 -8.25 21.08 13.53
N ARG A 177 -9.00 22.19 13.63
CA ARG A 177 -8.96 23.25 12.62
C ARG A 177 -7.57 23.87 12.50
N GLY A 178 -6.93 24.17 13.64
CA GLY A 178 -5.55 24.66 13.66
C GLY A 178 -4.55 23.68 13.05
N ILE A 179 -4.72 22.37 13.29
CA ILE A 179 -3.90 21.34 12.64
C ILE A 179 -4.09 21.37 11.11
N ILE A 180 -5.33 21.43 10.63
CA ILE A 180 -5.65 21.47 9.19
C ILE A 180 -5.05 22.71 8.53
N ASP A 181 -5.21 23.88 9.14
CA ASP A 181 -4.70 25.13 8.61
C ASP A 181 -3.16 25.07 8.48
N VAL A 182 -2.45 24.59 9.53
CA VAL A 182 -0.99 24.40 9.47
C VAL A 182 -0.57 23.40 8.38
N LEU A 183 -1.32 22.31 8.19
CA LEU A 183 -1.02 21.34 7.13
C LEU A 183 -1.18 21.95 5.74
N HIS A 184 -2.23 22.75 5.52
CA HIS A 184 -2.42 23.47 4.26
C HIS A 184 -1.33 24.53 4.03
N ASP A 185 -0.93 25.26 5.07
CA ASP A 185 0.17 26.25 5.00
C ASP A 185 1.51 25.59 4.63
N ASN A 186 1.67 24.31 4.95
CA ASN A 186 2.83 23.50 4.56
C ASN A 186 2.63 22.76 3.22
N GLY A 187 1.55 23.03 2.49
CA GLY A 187 1.31 22.53 1.14
C GLY A 187 0.80 21.08 1.06
N PHE A 188 0.34 20.49 2.16
CA PHE A 188 -0.19 19.13 2.16
C PHE A 188 -1.66 19.10 1.73
N VAL A 189 -2.04 18.08 0.96
CA VAL A 189 -3.46 17.76 0.74
C VAL A 189 -4.00 17.06 2.00
N VAL A 190 -5.10 17.56 2.56
CA VAL A 190 -5.67 17.02 3.81
C VAL A 190 -6.97 16.28 3.56
N PHE A 191 -7.08 15.07 4.13
CA PHE A 191 -8.31 14.30 4.24
C PHE A 191 -8.80 14.39 5.68
N TYR A 192 -9.98 14.99 5.88
CA TYR A 192 -10.62 15.16 7.18
C TYR A 192 -12.15 15.21 7.03
#